data_AF-A0A365P4A4-F1
#
_entry.id   AF-A0A365P4A4-F1
#
_cell.length_a   1.000
_cell.length_b   1.000
_cell.length_c   1.000
_cell.angle_alpha   90.00
_cell.angle_beta   90.00
_cell.angle_gamma   90.00
#
_symmetry.space_group_name_H-M   'P 1'
#
loop_
_entity.id
_entity.type
_entity.pdbx_description
1 polymer ?
#
loop_
_entity_poly.entity_id
_entity_poly.type
_entity_poly.pdbx_seq_one_letter_code
_entity_poly.pdbx_strand_id
1 'polypeptide(L)'
;MDVDDEAKKVIWSLQNNKRTEAERNVFEPTGKKPMNRNVVYVLSALGITFLLSFALSLFSKETTHFCFLIDSYCFNSTENPIAYTFYIFMNLWILILGIGIAYLIGKKLGDRFKI
;
A
#
# COMPACT_ATOMS: atom_id res chain seq x y z
N MET A 1 -15.97 40.45 19.34
CA MET A 1 -16.04 40.05 17.92
C MET A 1 -15.40 38.69 17.84
N ASP A 2 -16.23 37.64 17.94
CA ASP A 2 -15.79 36.28 17.69
C ASP A 2 -15.41 36.17 16.22
N VAL A 3 -14.15 35.88 15.97
CA VAL A 3 -13.65 35.63 14.63
C VAL A 3 -13.87 34.16 14.39
N ASP A 4 -14.92 33.82 13.64
CA ASP A 4 -15.22 32.46 13.20
C ASP A 4 -13.98 31.81 12.59
N ASP A 5 -13.51 30.71 13.19
CA ASP A 5 -12.33 29.96 12.76
C ASP A 5 -12.45 29.40 11.32
N GLU A 6 -13.65 29.37 10.75
CA GLU A 6 -13.89 29.05 9.34
C GLU A 6 -13.27 30.09 8.39
N ALA A 7 -13.19 31.36 8.80
CA ALA A 7 -12.58 32.42 7.99
C ALA A 7 -11.05 32.29 7.89
N LYS A 8 -10.41 31.66 8.88
CA LYS A 8 -8.94 31.56 8.96
C LYS A 8 -8.36 30.53 7.99
N LYS A 9 -9.14 29.53 7.58
CA LYS A 9 -8.68 28.42 6.71
C LYS A 9 -8.94 28.63 5.22
N VAL A 10 -9.72 29.66 4.85
CA VAL A 10 -10.17 29.92 3.47
C VAL A 10 -9.49 31.18 2.91
N ILE A 11 -8.21 31.37 3.18
CA ILE A 11 -7.41 32.43 2.55
C ILE A 11 -6.66 31.85 1.35
N TRP A 12 -7.39 31.42 0.31
CA TRP A 12 -6.76 31.19 -1.01
C TRP A 12 -7.46 31.87 -2.18
N SER A 13 -8.51 32.66 -1.94
CA SER A 13 -8.75 33.85 -2.73
C SER A 13 -9.71 34.76 -1.98
N LEU A 14 -9.40 36.07 -1.93
CA LEU A 14 -10.32 37.13 -1.51
C LEU A 14 -11.60 37.21 -2.38
N GLN A 15 -11.77 36.29 -3.34
CA GLN A 15 -12.86 36.20 -4.29
C GLN A 15 -13.76 34.99 -4.05
N ASN A 16 -13.45 34.11 -3.09
CA ASN A 16 -14.24 32.89 -2.87
C ASN A 16 -15.69 33.16 -2.44
N ASN A 17 -15.94 34.30 -1.81
CA ASN A 17 -17.29 34.76 -1.42
C ASN A 17 -17.95 35.69 -2.48
N LYS A 18 -17.26 36.00 -3.59
CA LYS A 18 -17.77 36.91 -4.64
C LYS A 18 -18.06 36.22 -5.97
N ARG A 19 -17.76 34.93 -6.11
CA ARG A 19 -17.94 34.16 -7.34
C ARG A 19 -18.82 32.94 -7.12
N THR A 20 -19.63 32.63 -8.11
CA THR A 20 -20.40 31.38 -8.17
C THR A 20 -19.49 30.18 -8.44
N GLU A 21 -19.94 28.96 -8.14
CA GLU A 21 -19.17 27.72 -8.43
C GLU A 21 -18.72 27.64 -9.89
N ALA A 22 -19.59 28.04 -10.82
CA ALA A 22 -19.28 28.07 -12.25
C ALA A 22 -18.10 29.02 -12.59
N GLU A 23 -18.05 30.20 -11.98
CA GLU A 23 -16.98 31.18 -12.20
C GLU A 23 -15.67 30.80 -11.48
N ARG A 24 -15.74 29.97 -10.43
CA ARG A 24 -14.56 29.39 -9.78
C ARG A 24 -13.92 28.31 -10.64
N ASN A 25 -14.74 27.48 -11.30
CA ASN A 25 -14.29 26.41 -12.17
C ASN A 25 -13.56 26.93 -13.44
N VAL A 26 -13.76 28.19 -13.82
CA VAL A 26 -12.99 28.86 -14.90
C VAL A 26 -11.51 29.04 -14.53
N PHE A 27 -11.18 29.10 -13.24
CA PHE A 27 -9.81 29.27 -12.74
C PHE A 27 -9.26 27.98 -12.12
N GLU A 28 -9.92 26.84 -12.33
CA GLU A 28 -9.31 25.57 -11.94
C GLU A 28 -7.97 25.42 -12.66
N PRO A 29 -6.89 25.05 -11.95
CA PRO A 29 -5.60 24.87 -12.56
C PRO A 29 -5.70 23.81 -13.66
N THR A 30 -5.58 24.24 -14.92
CA THR A 30 -5.61 23.40 -16.13
C THR A 30 -4.36 22.52 -16.30
N GLY A 31 -3.48 22.50 -15.30
CA GLY A 31 -2.32 21.62 -15.27
C GLY A 31 -2.72 20.15 -15.17
N LYS A 32 -1.95 19.26 -15.81
CA LYS A 32 -2.13 17.81 -15.65
C LYS A 32 -2.03 17.46 -14.16
N LYS A 33 -3.09 16.87 -13.60
CA LYS A 33 -3.07 16.34 -12.24
C LYS A 33 -1.87 15.41 -12.08
N PRO A 34 -1.02 15.57 -11.04
CA PRO A 34 0.15 14.72 -10.87
C PRO A 34 -0.31 13.26 -10.78
N MET A 35 0.25 12.41 -11.63
CA MET A 35 -0.12 11.00 -11.69
C MET A 35 0.22 10.35 -10.35
N ASN A 36 -0.73 9.61 -9.78
CA ASN A 36 -0.53 8.92 -8.51
C ASN A 36 0.53 7.82 -8.69
N ARG A 37 1.76 8.10 -8.28
CA ARG A 37 2.88 7.14 -8.38
C ARG A 37 2.77 6.01 -7.37
N ASN A 38 1.86 6.07 -6.40
CA ASN A 38 1.71 5.01 -5.40
C ASN A 38 1.41 3.65 -6.04
N VAL A 39 0.60 3.62 -7.10
CA VAL A 39 0.30 2.37 -7.82
C VAL A 39 1.57 1.81 -8.47
N VAL A 40 2.39 2.67 -9.07
CA VAL A 40 3.67 2.26 -9.67
C VAL A 40 4.61 1.70 -8.61
N TYR A 41 4.69 2.34 -7.43
CA TYR A 41 5.51 1.85 -6.33
C TYR A 41 5.04 0.51 -5.77
N VAL A 42 3.72 0.33 -5.63
CA VAL A 42 3.15 -0.95 -5.17
C VAL A 42 3.43 -2.06 -6.19
N LEU A 43 3.20 -1.80 -7.48
CA LEU A 43 3.49 -2.75 -8.55
C LEU A 43 4.99 -3.07 -8.66
N SER A 44 5.87 -2.07 -8.50
CA SER A 44 7.32 -2.30 -8.51
C SER A 44 7.75 -3.14 -7.31
N ALA A 45 7.18 -2.91 -6.12
CA ALA A 45 7.48 -3.70 -4.93
C ALA A 45 7.01 -5.15 -5.08
N LEU A 46 5.82 -5.37 -5.65
CA LEU A 46 5.32 -6.70 -6.01
C LEU A 46 6.26 -7.42 -7.00
N GLY A 47 6.71 -6.72 -8.05
CA GLY A 47 7.65 -7.28 -9.02
C GLY A 47 8.99 -7.67 -8.40
N ILE A 48 9.60 -6.79 -7.60
CA ILE A 48 10.89 -7.04 -6.95
C ILE A 48 10.78 -8.22 -5.97
N THR A 49 9.74 -8.25 -5.14
CA THR A 49 9.53 -9.34 -4.16
C THR A 49 9.28 -10.68 -4.85
N PHE A 50 8.59 -10.69 -5.99
CA PHE A 50 8.40 -11.89 -6.81
C PHE A 50 9.73 -12.39 -7.39
N LEU A 51 10.52 -11.50 -7.99
CA LEU A 51 11.84 -11.86 -8.54
C LEU A 51 12.80 -12.40 -7.48
N LEU A 52 12.79 -11.79 -6.28
CA LEU A 52 13.57 -12.28 -5.15
C LEU A 52 13.11 -13.68 -4.74
N SER A 53 11.80 -13.89 -4.60
CA SER A 53 11.23 -15.19 -4.24
C SER A 53 11.58 -16.28 -5.27
N PHE A 54 11.57 -15.94 -6.56
CA PHE A 54 12.01 -16.84 -7.63
C PHE A 54 13.50 -17.17 -7.53
N ALA A 55 14.34 -16.17 -7.27
CA ALA A 55 15.77 -16.41 -7.05
C ALA A 55 16.01 -17.34 -5.85
N LEU A 56 15.32 -17.13 -4.72
CA LEU A 56 15.42 -18.03 -3.55
C LEU A 56 15.01 -19.46 -3.88
N SER A 57 13.97 -19.65 -4.70
CA SER A 57 13.54 -20.98 -5.15
C SER A 57 14.63 -21.72 -5.94
N LEU A 58 15.48 -21.02 -6.70
CA LEU A 58 16.56 -21.63 -7.49
C LEU A 58 17.76 -22.08 -6.63
N PHE A 59 17.96 -21.46 -5.47
CA PHE A 59 19.06 -21.84 -4.55
C PHE A 59 18.71 -23.05 -3.68
N SER A 60 17.43 -23.42 -3.58
CA SER A 60 16.97 -24.57 -2.81
C SER A 60 17.22 -25.87 -3.60
N LYS A 61 18.34 -26.53 -3.32
CA LYS A 61 18.74 -27.80 -3.97
C LYS A 61 18.09 -29.03 -3.34
N GLU A 62 17.52 -28.90 -2.15
CA GLU A 62 16.90 -30.00 -1.42
C GLU A 62 15.38 -30.04 -1.62
N THR A 63 14.82 -31.24 -1.63
CA THR A 63 13.37 -31.48 -1.68
C THR A 63 12.75 -31.00 -0.38
N THR A 64 12.14 -29.82 -0.40
CA THR A 64 11.33 -29.33 0.71
C THR A 64 9.87 -29.68 0.50
N HIS A 65 9.26 -30.32 1.50
CA HIS A 65 7.82 -30.51 1.57
C HIS A 65 7.20 -29.23 2.13
N PHE A 66 6.24 -28.66 1.41
CA PHE A 66 5.53 -27.45 1.83
C PHE A 66 4.03 -27.61 1.62
N CYS A 67 3.24 -27.03 2.52
CA CYS A 67 1.78 -27.09 2.47
C CYS A 67 1.20 -25.68 2.34
N PHE A 68 0.22 -25.50 1.45
CA PHE A 68 -0.41 -24.20 1.21
C PHE A 68 -1.51 -23.90 2.22
N LEU A 69 -1.22 -23.10 3.25
CA LEU A 69 -2.18 -22.54 4.24
C LEU A 69 -3.04 -23.56 5.02
N ILE A 70 -3.13 -24.81 4.57
CA ILE A 70 -3.98 -25.91 5.03
C ILE A 70 -3.17 -27.19 4.87
N ASP A 71 -3.15 -28.03 5.90
CA ASP A 71 -2.33 -29.26 5.96
C ASP A 71 -2.74 -30.33 4.93
N SER A 72 -3.89 -30.18 4.27
CA SER A 72 -4.36 -31.12 3.24
C SER A 72 -3.77 -30.88 1.85
N TYR A 73 -3.12 -29.74 1.62
CA TYR A 73 -2.55 -29.37 0.32
C TYR A 73 -1.03 -29.26 0.39
N CYS A 74 -0.36 -30.40 0.42
CA CYS A 74 1.09 -30.49 0.48
C CYS A 74 1.69 -30.89 -0.87
N PHE A 75 2.73 -30.17 -1.27
CA PHE A 75 3.48 -30.39 -2.50
C PHE A 75 4.96 -30.51 -2.21
N ASN A 76 5.69 -31.13 -3.13
CA ASN A 76 7.13 -31.19 -3.08
C ASN A 76 7.75 -30.09 -3.95
N SER A 77 8.81 -29.45 -3.46
CA SER A 77 9.49 -28.35 -4.16
C SER A 77 10.07 -28.76 -5.51
N THR A 78 10.39 -30.04 -5.71
CA THR A 78 10.93 -30.56 -6.96
C THR A 78 9.87 -30.88 -8.00
N GLU A 79 8.67 -31.28 -7.58
CA GLU A 79 7.57 -31.59 -8.48
C GLU A 79 6.95 -30.31 -9.06
N ASN A 80 6.88 -29.24 -8.25
CA ASN A 80 6.24 -27.99 -8.64
C ASN A 80 7.06 -26.75 -8.20
N PRO A 81 8.13 -26.38 -8.94
CA PRO A 81 8.99 -25.26 -8.58
C PRO A 81 8.27 -23.90 -8.63
N ILE A 82 7.30 -23.75 -9.53
CA ILE A 82 6.46 -22.54 -9.63
C ILE A 82 5.59 -22.40 -8.38
N ALA A 83 5.00 -23.50 -7.92
CA ALA A 83 4.17 -23.51 -6.72
C ALA A 83 5.02 -23.18 -5.47
N TYR A 84 6.25 -23.70 -5.40
CA TYR A 84 7.17 -23.37 -4.31
C TYR A 84 7.59 -21.89 -4.31
N THR A 85 7.87 -21.32 -5.49
CA THR A 85 8.14 -19.88 -5.63
C THR A 85 6.95 -19.04 -5.13
N PHE A 86 5.74 -19.41 -5.53
CA PHE A 86 4.52 -18.72 -5.12
C PHE A 86 4.26 -18.86 -3.62
N TYR A 87 4.55 -20.03 -3.04
CA TYR A 87 4.47 -20.26 -1.60
C TYR A 87 5.40 -19.32 -0.81
N ILE A 88 6.68 -19.20 -1.22
CA ILE A 88 7.64 -18.27 -0.60
C ILE A 88 7.14 -16.82 -0.70
N PHE A 89 6.69 -16.43 -1.89
CA PHE A 89 6.16 -15.09 -2.14
C PHE A 89 4.98 -14.76 -1.22
N MET A 90 4.00 -15.65 -1.11
CA MET A 90 2.82 -15.43 -0.26
C MET A 90 3.20 -15.34 1.22
N ASN A 91 4.11 -16.20 1.70
CA ASN A 91 4.58 -16.14 3.09
C ASN A 91 5.29 -14.82 3.40
N LEU A 92 6.14 -14.32 2.50
CA LEU A 92 6.78 -13.01 2.65
C LEU A 92 5.75 -11.87 2.71
N TRP A 93 4.73 -11.93 1.85
CA TRP A 93 3.66 -10.92 1.86
C TRP A 93 2.82 -10.96 3.13
N ILE A 94 2.51 -12.13 3.67
CA ILE A 94 1.81 -12.27 4.95
C ILE A 94 2.63 -11.61 6.08
N LEU A 95 3.95 -11.81 6.11
CA LEU A 95 4.83 -11.15 7.09
C LEU A 95 4.84 -9.63 6.95
N ILE A 96 5.03 -9.12 5.72
CA ILE A 96 5.06 -7.68 5.45
C ILE A 96 3.72 -7.02 5.83
N LEU A 97 2.60 -7.63 5.43
CA LEU A 97 1.26 -7.15 5.79
C LEU A 97 1.02 -7.23 7.29
N GLY A 98 1.47 -8.29 7.95
CA GLY A 98 1.40 -8.44 9.40
C GLY A 98 2.09 -7.30 10.14
N ILE A 99 3.31 -6.94 9.74
CA ILE A 99 4.04 -5.79 10.30
C ILE A 99 3.29 -4.48 10.03
N GLY A 100 2.78 -4.29 8.81
CA GLY A 100 2.02 -3.11 8.43
C GLY A 100 0.74 -2.93 9.27
N ILE A 101 -0.03 -4.00 9.44
CA ILE A 101 -1.25 -4.00 10.26
C ILE A 101 -0.91 -3.75 11.74
N ALA A 102 0.12 -4.40 12.27
CA ALA A 102 0.57 -4.19 13.64
C ALA A 102 0.97 -2.72 13.88
N TYR A 103 1.69 -2.11 12.94
CA TYR A 103 2.05 -0.70 13.00
C TYR A 103 0.82 0.22 12.96
N LEU A 104 -0.14 -0.05 12.08
CA LEU A 104 -1.39 0.73 11.97
C LEU A 104 -2.22 0.67 13.25
N ILE A 105 -2.36 -0.52 13.84
CA ILE A 105 -3.07 -0.73 15.11
C ILE A 105 -2.32 -0.01 16.24
N GLY A 106 -1.00 -0.18 16.31
CA GLY A 106 -0.15 0.46 17.31
C GLY A 106 -0.21 2.00 17.24
N LYS A 107 -0.16 2.57 16.03
CA LYS A 107 -0.32 4.01 15.80
C LYS A 107 -1.69 4.50 16.26
N LYS A 108 -2.77 3.79 15.90
CA LYS A 108 -4.15 4.16 16.28
C LYS A 108 -4.39 4.09 17.79
N LEU A 109 -3.72 3.18 18.49
CA LEU A 109 -3.72 3.13 19.95
C LEU A 109 -2.88 4.27 20.55
N GLY A 110 -1.66 4.49 20.05
CA GLY A 110 -0.78 5.56 20.53
C GLY A 110 -1.37 6.96 20.39
N ASP A 111 -2.05 7.26 19.28
CA ASP A 111 -2.73 8.54 19.08
C ASP A 111 -3.95 8.71 20.02
N ARG A 112 -4.56 7.62 20.48
CA ARG A 112 -5.65 7.66 21.49
C ARG A 112 -5.16 7.78 22.92
N PHE A 113 -3.94 7.34 23.22
CA PHE A 113 -3.33 7.44 24.55
C PHE A 113 -2.42 8.66 24.73
N LYS A 114 -2.16 9.42 23.66
CA LYS A 114 -1.54 10.75 23.76
C LYS A 114 -2.50 11.71 24.46
N ILE A 115 -2.35 11.80 25.78
CA ILE A 115 -2.80 12.91 26.64
C ILE A 115 -1.77 14.03 26.51
#